data_AF-A0A6I8PUN7-F1
#
_entry.id   AF-A0A6I8PUN7-F1
#
_cell.length_a   1.000
_cell.length_b   1.000
_cell.length_c   1.000
_cell.angle_alpha   90.00
_cell.angle_beta   90.00
_cell.angle_gamma   90.00
#
_symmetry.space_group_name_H-M   'P 1'
#
loop_
_entity.id
_entity.type
_entity.pdbx_description
1 polymer ?
#
loop_
_entity_poly.entity_id
_entity_poly.type
_entity_poly.pdbx_seq_one_letter_code
_entity_poly.pdbx_strand_id
1 'polypeptide(L)'
;MIQDQYLIECPIDSDHDQKYLQNPQNTTVYNEVPPRQDIRDPRGINKHLKLDFSDVLAEPASFHSFDKVWTWSDILFESSKLWCYRIISLLCAVPVSLLSGILFALLGCLHIWCAMPCIQLCNICMPPVRTLWASVLDIFVAPICTSIGRCCSSIYVNVTKQRP
;
A
#
# COMPACT_ATOMS: atom_id res chain seq x y z
N MET A 1 28.04 -13.28 -33.86
CA MET A 1 28.78 -12.01 -34.03
C MET A 1 28.62 -11.24 -32.74
N ILE A 2 29.55 -11.45 -31.81
CA ILE A 2 29.65 -10.69 -30.55
C ILE A 2 30.52 -9.48 -30.84
N GLN A 3 30.05 -8.32 -30.42
CA GLN A 3 30.63 -7.01 -30.76
C GLN A 3 31.92 -6.79 -29.96
N ASP A 4 33.01 -6.41 -30.62
CA ASP A 4 34.37 -6.20 -30.08
C ASP A 4 34.52 -5.01 -29.10
N GLN A 5 33.44 -4.60 -28.42
CA GLN A 5 33.40 -3.43 -27.54
C GLN A 5 33.65 -3.74 -26.05
N TYR A 6 34.06 -4.97 -25.72
CA TYR A 6 34.28 -5.40 -24.32
C TYR A 6 35.75 -5.66 -23.98
N LEU A 7 36.67 -5.50 -24.93
CA LEU A 7 38.12 -5.59 -24.68
C LEU A 7 38.70 -4.19 -24.64
N ILE A 8 38.63 -3.57 -23.46
CA ILE A 8 39.45 -2.41 -23.13
C ILE A 8 40.80 -2.97 -22.71
N GLU A 9 41.74 -3.04 -23.65
CA GLU A 9 43.16 -3.26 -23.36
C GLU A 9 43.70 -2.02 -22.65
N CYS A 10 44.09 -2.17 -21.38
CA CYS A 10 44.82 -1.13 -20.66
C CYS A 10 46.32 -1.25 -21.00
N PRO A 11 46.95 -0.23 -21.61
CA PRO A 11 48.40 -0.20 -21.73
C PRO A 11 49.01 0.03 -20.35
N ILE A 12 49.98 -0.81 -19.97
CA ILE A 12 50.82 -0.59 -18.80
C ILE A 12 51.84 0.47 -19.19
N ASP A 13 51.52 1.74 -18.95
CA ASP A 13 52.49 2.83 -19.00
C ASP A 13 53.07 3.02 -17.60
N SER A 14 54.34 2.67 -17.45
CA SER A 14 55.05 2.54 -16.16
C SER A 14 55.62 3.86 -15.61
N ASP A 15 55.21 5.00 -16.14
CA ASP A 15 55.78 6.31 -15.77
C ASP A 15 54.90 7.17 -14.83
N HIS A 16 53.70 6.70 -14.45
CA HIS A 16 52.76 7.51 -13.64
C HIS A 16 52.76 7.20 -12.12
N ASP A 17 53.62 6.28 -11.66
CA ASP A 17 53.67 5.82 -10.25
C ASP A 17 54.29 6.84 -9.27
N GLN A 18 55.04 7.84 -9.75
CA GLN A 18 55.84 8.68 -8.84
C GLN A 18 55.11 9.91 -8.28
N LYS A 19 53.86 10.19 -8.70
CA LYS A 19 53.08 11.36 -8.23
C LYS A 19 52.05 11.06 -7.13
N TYR A 20 51.84 9.79 -6.77
CA TYR A 20 50.86 9.39 -5.76
C TYR A 20 51.43 9.24 -4.34
N LEU A 21 52.73 9.47 -4.14
CA LEU A 21 53.37 9.31 -2.82
C LEU A 21 53.41 10.59 -1.95
N GLN A 22 52.41 11.46 -2.06
CA GLN A 22 52.32 12.65 -1.19
C GLN A 22 50.86 13.05 -0.91
N ASN A 23 50.06 12.17 -0.27
CA ASN A 23 48.94 12.61 0.58
C ASN A 23 48.51 11.51 1.58
N PRO A 24 48.67 11.68 2.90
CA PRO A 24 48.42 10.62 3.89
C PRO A 24 46.93 10.50 4.30
N GLN A 25 46.05 10.19 3.36
CA GLN A 25 44.60 9.99 3.62
C GLN A 25 43.97 8.93 2.70
N ASN A 26 44.58 7.75 2.51
CA ASN A 26 43.94 6.66 1.76
C ASN A 26 44.37 5.28 2.29
N THR A 27 43.85 4.89 3.46
CA THR A 27 43.94 3.49 3.93
C THR A 27 42.60 3.06 4.52
N THR A 28 41.61 2.83 3.67
CA THR A 28 40.61 1.75 3.78
C THR A 28 39.89 1.66 2.45
N VAL A 29 40.49 0.90 1.52
CA VAL A 29 39.80 0.34 0.37
C VAL A 29 38.75 -0.63 0.93
N TYR A 30 37.53 -0.13 1.16
CA TYR A 30 36.37 -0.97 1.32
C TYR A 30 36.12 -1.62 -0.05
N ASN A 31 36.13 -2.96 -0.07
CA ASN A 31 35.63 -3.74 -1.20
C ASN A 31 34.23 -3.23 -1.57
N GLU A 32 34.10 -2.53 -2.70
CA GLU A 32 32.82 -1.95 -3.14
C GLU A 32 31.89 -3.07 -3.63
N VAL A 33 31.23 -3.73 -2.68
CA VAL A 33 29.94 -4.38 -2.93
C VAL A 33 29.00 -3.28 -3.43
N PRO A 34 28.30 -3.46 -4.58
CA PRO A 34 27.39 -2.43 -5.09
C PRO A 34 26.48 -1.97 -3.96
N PRO A 35 26.28 -0.64 -3.78
CA PRO A 35 25.55 -0.11 -2.65
C PRO A 35 24.19 -0.80 -2.60
N ARG A 36 23.90 -1.51 -1.50
CA ARG A 36 22.59 -2.11 -1.30
C ARG A 36 21.57 -1.00 -1.46
N GLN A 37 20.84 -1.01 -2.57
CA GLN A 37 19.79 -0.04 -2.81
C GLN A 37 18.79 -0.15 -1.67
N ASP A 38 18.73 0.89 -0.86
CA ASP A 38 17.68 1.02 0.13
C ASP A 38 16.38 1.23 -0.65
N ILE A 39 15.59 0.17 -0.80
CA ILE A 39 14.30 0.17 -1.52
C ILE A 39 13.38 1.28 -0.97
N ARG A 40 13.62 1.68 0.29
CA ARG A 40 12.85 2.69 1.00
C ARG A 40 13.14 4.12 0.55
N ASP A 41 14.28 4.39 -0.08
CA ASP A 41 14.61 5.68 -0.71
C ASP A 41 15.42 5.49 -2.00
N PRO A 42 14.76 5.11 -3.12
CA PRO A 42 15.44 4.82 -4.38
C PRO A 42 16.08 6.06 -5.04
N ARG A 43 15.69 7.27 -4.61
CA ARG A 43 16.19 8.54 -5.16
C ARG A 43 17.17 9.23 -4.22
N GLY A 44 17.39 8.68 -3.02
CA GLY A 44 18.31 9.21 -2.03
C GLY A 44 17.99 10.65 -1.61
N ILE A 45 16.72 11.04 -1.63
CA ILE A 45 16.27 12.40 -1.28
C ILE A 45 16.29 12.63 0.24
N ASN A 46 16.19 11.55 1.04
CA ASN A 46 16.06 11.56 2.49
C ASN A 46 17.38 11.20 3.19
N LYS A 47 18.53 11.44 2.55
CA LYS A 47 19.85 11.18 3.16
C LYS A 47 20.03 11.89 4.51
N HIS A 48 19.42 13.07 4.67
CA HIS A 48 19.45 13.86 5.91
C HIS A 48 18.67 13.23 7.08
N LEU A 49 17.79 12.25 6.83
CA LEU A 49 17.03 11.55 7.87
C LEU A 49 17.69 10.22 8.29
N LYS A 50 18.86 9.91 7.72
CA LYS A 50 19.61 8.70 8.04
C LYS A 50 20.43 8.95 9.30
N LEU A 51 19.77 8.74 10.44
CA LEU A 51 20.41 8.80 11.75
C LEU A 51 21.24 7.52 11.98
N ASP A 52 22.54 7.70 12.15
CA ASP A 52 23.49 6.67 12.56
C ASP A 52 23.70 6.74 14.08
N PHE A 53 24.11 5.64 14.72
CA PHE A 53 24.48 5.61 16.14
C PHE A 53 25.50 6.70 16.49
N SER A 54 26.48 6.92 15.61
CA SER A 54 27.52 7.94 15.80
C SER A 54 26.97 9.37 15.79
N ASP A 55 25.89 9.59 15.03
CA ASP A 55 25.21 10.89 14.92
C ASP A 55 24.31 11.16 16.14
N VAL A 56 23.73 10.10 16.73
CA VAL A 56 22.92 10.20 17.95
C VAL A 56 23.78 10.51 19.18
N LEU A 57 25.00 9.97 19.25
CA LEU A 57 25.92 10.25 20.37
C LEU A 57 26.77 11.52 20.17
N ALA A 58 26.88 12.02 18.93
CA ALA A 58 27.65 13.21 18.56
C ALA A 58 29.13 13.18 19.01
N GLU A 59 29.72 12.00 19.18
CA GLU A 59 31.09 11.85 19.66
C GLU A 59 32.13 11.93 18.50
N PRO A 60 33.21 12.72 18.65
CA PRO A 60 34.32 12.71 17.70
C PRO A 60 35.16 11.44 17.84
N ALA A 61 35.63 10.88 16.72
CA ALA A 61 36.32 9.58 16.61
C ALA A 61 37.65 9.39 17.38
N SER A 62 38.02 10.32 18.27
CA SER A 62 39.35 10.41 18.88
C SER A 62 39.49 9.84 20.31
N PHE A 63 38.41 9.39 20.96
CA PHE A 63 38.43 8.86 22.34
C PHE A 63 38.01 7.39 22.45
N HIS A 64 38.49 6.54 21.54
CA HIS A 64 38.18 5.12 21.55
C HIS A 64 39.10 4.35 22.50
N SER A 65 38.78 4.31 23.80
CA SER A 65 39.57 3.54 24.77
C SER A 65 39.09 2.09 24.96
N PHE A 66 38.01 1.64 24.31
CA PHE A 66 37.50 0.27 24.41
C PHE A 66 36.75 -0.22 23.14
N ASP A 67 37.49 -0.74 22.15
CA ASP A 67 36.98 -1.22 20.84
C ASP A 67 35.78 -2.18 20.93
N LYS A 68 35.74 -3.00 21.98
CA LYS A 68 34.68 -3.99 22.16
C LYS A 68 33.36 -3.35 22.57
N VAL A 69 33.37 -2.40 23.51
CA VAL A 69 32.13 -1.81 24.06
C VAL A 69 31.40 -1.02 22.98
N TRP A 70 32.13 -0.27 22.17
CA TRP A 70 31.58 0.49 21.06
C TRP A 70 30.93 -0.41 20.00
N THR A 71 31.60 -1.51 19.64
CA THR A 71 31.05 -2.48 18.69
C THR A 71 29.76 -3.11 19.23
N TRP A 72 29.73 -3.47 20.52
CA TRP A 72 28.54 -4.02 21.14
C TRP A 72 27.39 -3.00 21.24
N SER A 73 27.68 -1.73 21.51
CA SER A 73 26.65 -0.68 21.56
C SER A 73 26.04 -0.39 20.20
N ASP A 74 26.86 -0.39 19.14
CA ASP A 74 26.40 -0.17 17.76
C ASP A 74 25.45 -1.29 17.31
N ILE A 75 25.85 -2.56 17.50
CA ILE A 75 24.99 -3.72 17.23
C ILE A 75 23.70 -3.69 18.06
N LEU A 76 23.80 -3.34 19.35
CA LEU A 76 22.65 -3.31 20.25
C LEU A 76 21.66 -2.20 19.87
N PHE A 77 22.16 -1.04 19.44
CA PHE A 77 21.34 0.08 18.99
C PHE A 77 20.53 -0.26 17.74
N GLU A 78 21.18 -0.81 16.70
CA GLU A 78 20.50 -1.23 15.47
C GLU A 78 19.48 -2.34 15.75
N SER A 79 19.82 -3.28 16.63
CA SER A 79 18.89 -4.33 17.07
C SER A 79 17.70 -3.74 17.83
N SER A 80 17.94 -2.84 18.78
CA SER A 80 16.91 -2.19 19.60
C SER A 80 15.90 -1.43 18.74
N LYS A 81 16.36 -0.71 17.71
CA LYS A 81 15.50 0.00 16.76
C LYS A 81 14.49 -0.96 16.11
N LEU A 82 14.95 -2.09 15.58
CA LEU A 82 14.08 -3.08 14.94
C LEU A 82 13.10 -3.73 15.94
N TRP A 83 13.59 -4.14 17.11
CA TRP A 83 12.77 -4.80 18.12
C TRP A 83 11.75 -3.85 18.75
N CYS A 84 12.11 -2.59 18.97
CA CYS A 84 11.22 -1.55 19.47
C CYS A 84 10.01 -1.35 18.53
N TYR A 85 10.24 -1.24 17.22
CA TYR A 85 9.14 -1.16 16.24
C TYR A 85 8.20 -2.37 16.31
N ARG A 86 8.75 -3.59 16.44
CA ARG A 86 7.97 -4.82 16.51
C ARG A 86 7.15 -4.91 17.80
N ILE A 87 7.75 -4.56 18.95
CA ILE A 87 7.09 -4.59 20.25
C ILE A 87 5.99 -3.54 20.32
N ILE A 88 6.25 -2.30 19.88
CA ILE A 88 5.24 -1.24 19.83
C ILE A 88 4.08 -1.65 18.92
N SER A 89 4.38 -2.20 17.74
CA SER A 89 3.34 -2.66 16.81
C SER A 89 2.50 -3.79 17.42
N LEU A 90 3.13 -4.75 18.09
CA LEU A 90 2.43 -5.83 18.80
C LEU A 90 1.56 -5.28 19.94
N LEU A 91 2.09 -4.34 20.72
CA LEU A 91 1.40 -3.72 21.84
C LEU A 91 0.18 -2.93 21.35
N CYS A 92 0.27 -2.25 20.21
CA CYS A 92 -0.87 -1.57 19.57
C CYS A 92 -1.87 -2.56 18.93
N ALA A 93 -1.41 -3.74 18.49
CA ALA A 93 -2.29 -4.75 17.90
C ALA A 93 -3.25 -5.35 18.94
N VAL A 94 -2.81 -5.53 20.19
CA VAL A 94 -3.65 -6.08 21.28
C VAL A 94 -4.93 -5.27 21.55
N PRO A 95 -4.88 -3.95 21.83
CA PRO A 95 -6.08 -3.15 22.07
C PRO A 95 -6.95 -3.05 20.81
N VAL A 96 -6.36 -2.94 19.61
CA VAL A 96 -7.13 -2.93 18.36
C VAL A 96 -7.89 -4.25 18.16
N SER A 97 -7.24 -5.38 18.41
CA SER A 97 -7.89 -6.69 18.36
C SER A 97 -9.02 -6.78 19.39
N LEU A 98 -8.81 -6.32 20.62
CA LEU A 98 -9.85 -6.33 21.64
C LEU A 98 -11.05 -5.46 21.25
N LEU A 99 -10.81 -4.25 20.74
CA LEU A 99 -11.86 -3.35 20.24
C LEU A 99 -12.64 -4.00 19.09
N SER A 100 -11.95 -4.61 18.11
CA SER A 100 -12.62 -5.32 17.02
C SER A 100 -13.46 -6.51 17.50
N GLY A 101 -12.98 -7.26 18.50
CA GLY A 101 -13.71 -8.37 19.10
C GLY A 101 -14.99 -7.91 19.81
N ILE A 102 -14.90 -6.82 20.59
CA ILE A 102 -16.07 -6.21 21.25
C ILE A 102 -17.06 -5.69 20.21
N LEU A 103 -16.59 -4.99 19.17
CA LEU A 103 -17.45 -4.51 18.07
C LEU A 103 -18.16 -5.67 17.38
N PHE A 104 -17.45 -6.77 17.09
CA PHE A 104 -18.04 -7.94 16.46
C PHE A 104 -19.05 -8.64 17.37
N ALA A 105 -18.78 -8.71 18.68
CA ALA A 105 -19.72 -9.26 19.65
C ALA A 105 -21.00 -8.42 19.75
N LEU A 106 -20.90 -7.09 19.77
CA LEU A 106 -22.04 -6.19 19.76
C LEU A 106 -22.82 -6.28 18.44
N LEU A 107 -22.13 -6.33 17.31
CA LEU A 107 -22.76 -6.50 15.99
C LEU A 107 -23.47 -7.84 15.89
N GLY A 108 -22.87 -8.91 16.42
CA GLY A 108 -23.49 -10.22 16.53
C GLY A 108 -24.75 -10.18 17.40
N CYS A 109 -24.66 -9.60 18.59
CA CYS A 109 -25.82 -9.39 19.46
C CYS A 109 -26.93 -8.61 18.72
N LEU A 110 -26.60 -7.46 18.12
CA LEU A 110 -27.53 -6.67 17.32
C LEU A 110 -28.12 -7.47 16.15
N HIS A 111 -27.34 -8.32 15.50
CA HIS A 111 -27.82 -9.13 14.40
C HIS A 111 -28.86 -10.17 14.86
N ILE A 112 -28.59 -10.90 15.94
CA ILE A 112 -29.55 -11.87 16.48
C ILE A 112 -30.81 -11.15 17.00
N TRP A 113 -30.64 -10.07 17.76
CA TRP A 113 -31.75 -9.40 18.45
C TRP A 113 -32.51 -8.39 17.58
N CYS A 114 -31.87 -7.75 16.61
CA CYS A 114 -32.50 -6.76 15.74
C CYS A 114 -32.57 -7.21 14.29
N ALA A 115 -31.53 -7.80 13.70
CA ALA A 115 -31.61 -8.18 12.28
C ALA A 115 -32.62 -9.31 12.04
N MET A 116 -32.69 -10.33 12.90
CA MET A 116 -33.69 -11.41 12.77
C MET A 116 -35.14 -10.89 12.80
N PRO A 117 -35.58 -10.09 13.81
CA PRO A 117 -36.93 -9.55 13.78
C PRO A 117 -37.12 -8.51 12.67
N CYS A 118 -36.09 -7.73 12.29
CA CYS A 118 -36.20 -6.83 11.13
C CYS A 118 -36.43 -7.61 9.83
N ILE A 119 -35.73 -8.72 9.60
CA ILE A 119 -35.92 -9.57 8.41
C ILE A 119 -37.33 -10.16 8.42
N GLN A 120 -37.80 -10.66 9.55
CA GLN A 120 -39.16 -11.18 9.69
C GLN A 120 -40.20 -10.08 9.45
N LEU A 121 -40.01 -8.89 10.00
CA LEU A 121 -40.87 -7.72 9.79
C LEU A 121 -40.89 -7.29 8.32
N CYS A 122 -39.74 -7.25 7.65
CA CYS A 122 -39.64 -6.97 6.23
C CYS A 122 -40.40 -8.00 5.40
N ASN A 123 -40.30 -9.29 5.75
CA ASN A 123 -41.05 -10.35 5.07
C ASN A 123 -42.56 -10.23 5.28
N ILE A 124 -43.00 -9.82 6.46
CA ILE A 124 -44.42 -9.55 6.78
C ILE A 124 -44.92 -8.27 6.09
N CYS A 125 -44.07 -7.26 5.93
CA CYS A 125 -44.40 -6.00 5.28
C CYS A 125 -44.35 -6.10 3.74
N MET A 126 -43.66 -7.09 3.19
CA MET A 126 -43.49 -7.25 1.75
C MET A 126 -44.82 -7.37 1.00
N PRO A 127 -45.79 -8.22 1.40
CA PRO A 127 -47.07 -8.35 0.69
C PRO A 127 -47.88 -7.05 0.58
N PRO A 128 -48.18 -6.29 1.65
CA PRO A 128 -48.92 -5.04 1.53
C PRO A 128 -48.14 -3.97 0.75
N VAL A 129 -46.82 -3.90 0.91
CA VAL A 129 -45.97 -2.99 0.11
C VAL A 129 -46.07 -3.32 -1.38
N ARG A 130 -46.05 -4.60 -1.75
CA ARG A 130 -46.21 -5.02 -3.15
C ARG A 130 -47.59 -4.68 -3.69
N THR A 131 -48.65 -4.84 -2.91
CA THR A 131 -50.01 -4.45 -3.30
C THR A 131 -50.16 -2.93 -3.45
N LEU A 132 -49.60 -2.15 -2.53
CA LEU A 132 -49.57 -0.69 -2.62
C LEU A 132 -48.80 -0.23 -3.86
N TRP A 133 -47.63 -0.81 -4.09
CA TRP A 133 -46.82 -0.52 -5.27
C TRP A 133 -47.54 -0.85 -6.57
N ALA A 134 -48.17 -2.02 -6.65
CA ALA A 134 -48.99 -2.41 -7.80
C ALA A 134 -50.16 -1.43 -8.01
N SER A 135 -50.82 -0.98 -6.93
CA SER A 135 -51.91 -0.01 -7.01
C SER A 135 -51.45 1.36 -7.52
N VAL A 136 -50.28 1.82 -7.06
CA VAL A 136 -49.65 3.06 -7.56
C VAL A 136 -49.31 2.93 -9.04
N LEU A 137 -48.68 1.81 -9.45
CA LEU A 137 -48.39 1.57 -10.85
C LEU A 137 -49.66 1.50 -11.71
N ASP A 138 -50.74 0.90 -11.21
CA ASP A 138 -52.01 0.86 -11.94
C ASP A 138 -52.61 2.26 -12.12
N ILE A 139 -52.61 3.09 -11.07
CA ILE A 139 -53.15 4.45 -11.11
C ILE A 139 -52.33 5.39 -12.03
N PHE A 140 -51.02 5.28 -12.02
CA PHE A 140 -50.15 6.21 -12.77
C PHE A 140 -49.68 5.64 -14.11
N VAL A 141 -49.17 4.41 -14.11
CA VAL A 141 -48.52 3.82 -15.28
C VAL A 141 -49.54 3.25 -16.26
N ALA A 142 -50.64 2.65 -15.80
CA ALA A 142 -51.67 2.14 -16.70
C ALA A 142 -52.30 3.21 -17.61
N PRO A 143 -52.72 4.41 -17.14
CA PRO A 143 -53.26 5.44 -18.03
C PRO A 143 -52.20 6.02 -18.97
N ILE A 144 -50.95 6.18 -18.52
CA ILE A 144 -49.85 6.68 -19.37
C ILE A 144 -49.55 5.67 -20.49
N CYS A 145 -49.39 4.39 -20.14
CA CYS A 145 -49.11 3.33 -21.10
C CYS A 145 -50.26 3.14 -22.08
N THR A 146 -51.51 3.22 -21.59
CA THR A 146 -52.71 3.17 -22.45
C THR A 146 -52.77 4.36 -23.41
N SER A 147 -52.43 5.56 -22.94
CA SER A 147 -52.40 6.77 -23.76
C SER A 147 -51.33 6.68 -24.85
N ILE A 148 -50.10 6.29 -24.49
CA ILE A 148 -49.01 6.07 -25.43
C ILE A 148 -49.38 4.97 -26.44
N GLY A 149 -49.96 3.85 -25.95
CA GLY A 149 -50.43 2.76 -26.80
C GLY A 149 -51.47 3.21 -27.82
N ARG A 150 -52.41 4.09 -27.44
CA ARG A 150 -53.38 4.68 -28.37
C ARG A 150 -52.72 5.65 -29.36
N CYS A 151 -51.78 6.48 -28.93
CA CYS A 151 -51.02 7.36 -29.82
C CYS A 151 -50.23 6.54 -30.87
N CYS A 152 -49.57 5.47 -30.45
CA CYS A 152 -48.80 4.59 -31.33
C CYS A 152 -49.68 3.72 -32.23
N SER A 153 -50.87 3.30 -31.77
CA SER A 153 -51.82 2.53 -32.58
C SER A 153 -52.43 3.34 -33.73
N SER A 154 -52.38 4.67 -33.66
CA SER A 154 -52.82 5.54 -34.76
C SER A 154 -51.83 5.56 -35.94
N ILE A 155 -50.62 5.03 -35.78
CA ILE A 155 -49.57 5.04 -36.80
C ILE A 155 -49.60 3.69 -37.54
N TYR A 156 -50.33 3.64 -38.65
CA TYR A 156 -50.37 2.47 -39.55
C TYR A 156 -49.21 2.53 -40.54
N VAL A 157 -48.18 1.70 -40.33
CA VAL A 157 -47.05 1.56 -41.28
C VAL A 157 -47.38 0.46 -42.28
N ASN A 158 -47.71 0.83 -43.52
CA ASN A 158 -47.80 -0.10 -44.64
C ASN A 158 -46.41 -0.32 -45.23
N VAL A 159 -45.79 -1.47 -44.95
CA VAL A 159 -44.51 -1.87 -45.56
C VAL A 159 -44.80 -2.51 -46.92
N THR A 160 -44.70 -1.73 -47.98
CA THR A 160 -44.70 -2.27 -49.35
C THR A 160 -43.34 -2.90 -49.62
N LYS A 161 -43.29 -4.23 -49.62
CA LYS A 161 -42.10 -4.97 -50.05
C LYS A 161 -41.95 -4.82 -51.56
N GLN A 162 -41.10 -3.88 -51.98
CA GLN A 162 -40.68 -3.74 -53.36
C GLN A 162 -39.83 -4.98 -53.71
N ARG A 163 -40.45 -5.97 -54.36
CA ARG A 163 -39.76 -7.17 -54.87
C ARG A 163 -39.02 -6.76 -56.16
N PRO A 164 -37.74 -7.15 -56.31
CA PRO A 164 -36.91 -6.79 -57.47
C PRO A 164 -37.44 -7.38 -58.78
#